data_AF-A0A1N6WNC8-F1
#
_entry.id   AF-A0A1N6WNC8-F1
#
_cell.length_a   1.000
_cell.length_b   1.000
_cell.length_c   1.000
_cell.angle_alpha   90.00
_cell.angle_beta   90.00
_cell.angle_gamma   90.00
#
_symmetry.space_group_name_H-M   'P 1'
#
loop_
_entity.id
_entity.type
_entity.pdbx_description
1 polymer ?
#
loop_
_entity_poly.entity_id
_entity_poly.type
_entity_poly.pdbx_seq_one_letter_code
_entity_poly.pdbx_strand_id
1 'polypeptide(L)' 'MGMQVGGKRKLWVPAHLGYGERQVGSIPPNSNLVFEIELLEVMTRDD' A
#
# COMPACT_ATOMS: atom_id res chain seq x y z
N MET A 1 -12.80 11.99 6.85
CA MET A 1 -11.33 12.04 6.70
C MET A 1 -10.88 10.77 5.98
N GLY A 2 -10.03 10.88 4.96
CA GLY A 2 -9.64 9.77 4.06
C GLY A 2 -8.68 10.26 2.97
N MET A 3 -8.39 9.44 1.97
CA MET A 3 -7.79 9.92 0.71
C MET A 3 -8.88 10.54 -0.16
N GLN A 4 -8.52 11.53 -0.97
CA GLN A 4 -9.39 12.13 -1.98
C GLN A 4 -8.91 11.69 -3.36
N VAL A 5 -9.81 11.60 -4.33
CA VAL A 5 -9.48 11.28 -5.73
C VAL A 5 -8.45 12.29 -6.25
N GLY A 6 -7.43 11.80 -6.96
CA GLY A 6 -6.23 12.54 -7.36
C GLY A 6 -5.18 12.73 -6.25
N GLY A 7 -5.47 12.33 -5.02
CA GLY A 7 -4.55 12.44 -3.90
C GLY A 7 -3.43 11.40 -3.94
N LYS A 8 -2.20 11.84 -3.67
CA LYS A 8 -1.02 10.98 -3.54
C LYS A 8 -0.53 10.91 -2.10
N ARG A 9 -0.14 9.72 -1.62
CA ARG A 9 0.41 9.52 -0.28
C ARG A 9 1.50 8.45 -0.28
N LYS A 10 2.45 8.59 0.66
CA LYS A 10 3.43 7.55 0.96
C LYS A 10 2.96 6.73 2.16
N LEU A 11 2.90 5.42 2.00
CA LEU A 11 2.55 4.47 3.05
C LEU A 11 3.80 3.69 3.45
N TRP A 12 4.20 3.79 4.71
CA TRP A 12 5.25 2.96 5.29
C TRP A 12 4.61 1.78 6.01
N VAL A 13 4.98 0.56 5.61
CA VAL A 13 4.45 -0.70 6.13
C VAL A 13 5.62 -1.46 6.76
N PRO A 14 5.65 -1.62 8.10
CA PRO A 14 6.60 -2.50 8.76
C PRO A 14 6.50 -3.93 8.24
N ALA A 15 7.60 -4.66 8.25
CA ALA A 15 7.67 -6.03 7.71
C ALA A 15 6.56 -6.96 8.23
N HIS A 16 6.24 -6.90 9.53
CA HIS A 16 5.22 -7.74 10.15
C HIS A 16 3.77 -7.43 9.72
N LEU A 17 3.51 -6.23 9.17
CA LEU A 17 2.25 -5.87 8.52
C LEU A 17 2.27 -6.08 7.00
N GLY A 18 3.45 -6.36 6.44
CA GLY A 18 3.67 -6.69 5.03
C GLY A 18 3.80 -8.20 4.83
N TYR A 19 4.95 -8.64 4.30
CA TYR A 19 5.21 -10.05 3.98
C TYR A 19 5.86 -10.86 5.11
N GLY A 20 6.25 -10.21 6.22
CA GLY A 20 6.91 -10.86 7.36
C GLY A 20 8.14 -11.64 6.92
N GLU A 21 8.27 -12.87 7.39
CA GLU A 21 9.41 -13.75 7.11
C GLU A 21 9.38 -14.41 5.72
N ARG A 22 8.35 -14.13 4.91
CA ARG A 22 8.21 -14.75 3.59
C ARG A 22 9.02 -13.98 2.54
N GLN A 23 9.73 -14.72 1.70
CA GLN A 23 10.32 -14.15 0.47
C GLN A 23 9.24 -14.03 -0.61
N VAL A 24 9.15 -12.88 -1.26
CA VAL A 24 8.17 -12.61 -2.32
C VAL A 24 8.86 -12.00 -3.53
N GLY A 25 9.05 -12.78 -4.59
CA GLY A 25 9.79 -12.36 -5.78
C GLY A 25 11.20 -11.91 -5.42
N SER A 26 11.53 -10.64 -5.71
CA SER A 26 12.79 -10.00 -5.34
C SER A 26 12.81 -9.39 -3.94
N ILE A 27 11.71 -9.44 -3.19
CA ILE A 27 11.59 -8.86 -1.85
C ILE A 27 12.10 -9.87 -0.82
N PRO A 28 13.18 -9.55 -0.08
CA PRO A 28 13.69 -10.43 0.97
C PRO A 28 12.73 -10.53 2.16
N PRO A 29 12.80 -11.63 2.93
CA PRO A 29 12.17 -11.73 4.24
C PRO A 29 12.49 -10.52 5.14
N ASN A 30 11.52 -10.15 5.99
CA ASN A 30 11.62 -9.09 6.99
C ASN A 30 11.88 -7.68 6.44
N SER A 31 11.53 -7.44 5.17
CA SER A 31 11.66 -6.12 4.54
C SER A 31 10.51 -5.18 4.92
N ASN A 32 10.84 -3.96 5.33
CA ASN A 32 9.87 -2.86 5.42
C ASN A 32 9.53 -2.37 4.01
N LEU A 33 8.27 -2.01 3.78
CA LEU A 33 7.79 -1.59 2.46
C LEU A 33 7.39 -0.12 2.50
N VAL A 34 7.74 0.62 1.45
CA VAL A 34 7.28 1.99 1.22
C VAL A 34 6.55 2.01 -0.10
N PHE A 35 5.27 2.35 -0.05
CA PHE A 35 4.42 2.49 -1.22
C PHE A 35 4.13 3.95 -1.48
N GLU A 36 4.18 4.35 -2.74
CA GLU A 36 3.57 5.60 -3.19
C GLU A 36 2.22 5.24 -3.83
N ILE A 37 1.14 5.75 -3.25
CA ILE A 37 -0.23 5.42 -3.62
C ILE A 37 -0.88 6.67 -4.18
N GLU A 38 -1.54 6.53 -5.33
CA GLU A 38 -2.39 7.55 -5.96
C GLU A 38 -3.82 7.02 -6.03
N LEU A 39 -4.78 7.78 -5.52
CA LEU A 39 -6.19 7.42 -5.60
C LEU A 39 -6.77 7.91 -6.92
N LEU A 40 -6.98 7.01 -7.88
CA LEU A 40 -7.47 7.37 -9.21
C LEU A 40 -8.98 7.61 -9.25
N GLU A 41 -9.74 6.77 -8.56
CA GLU A 41 -11.21 6.80 -8.57
C GLU A 41 -11.76 6.11 -7.32
N VAL A 42 -12.97 6.47 -6.91
CA VAL A 42 -13.74 5.76 -5.88
C VAL A 42 -15.06 5.36 -6.53
N MET A 43 -15.24 4.07 -6.78
CA MET A 43 -16.50 3.53 -7.27
C MET A 43 -17.39 3.18 -6.07
N THR A 44 -18.64 3.63 -6.09
CA THR A 44 -19.63 3.21 -5.11
C THR A 44 -20.48 2.09 -5.68
N ARG A 45 -21.10 1.28 -4.82
CA ARG A 45 -21.88 0.10 -5.23
C ARG A 45 -23.12 0.46 -6.07
N ASP A 46 -23.51 1.74 -6.08
CA ASP A 46 -24.70 2.27 -6.75
C ASP A 46 -24.36 3.06 -8.03
N ASP A 47 -23.08 3.10 -8.45
CA ASP A 47 -22.62 3.63 -9.75
C ASP A 47 -22.70 2.57 -10.87
#